data_AF-A0A355SD95-F1
#
_entry.id   AF-A0A355SD95-F1
#
_cell.length_a   1.000
_cell.length_b   1.000
_cell.length_c   1.000
_cell.angle_alpha   90.00
_cell.angle_beta   90.00
_cell.angle_gamma   90.00
#
_symmetry.space_group_name_H-M   'P 1'
#
loop_
_entity.id
_entity.type
_entity.pdbx_description
1 polymer ?
#
loop_
_entity_poly.entity_id
_entity_poly.type
_entity_poly.pdbx_seq_one_letter_code
_entity_poly.pdbx_strand_id
1 'polypeptide(L)'
;GQYIQQGLRNIFETVINISKPKVDININKEDENTDGLNYLAGRSMDFVNKRAFMGTVLAHVDGGVPNLIINVPEISDYYFGKTVY
;
A
#
# COMPACT_ATOMS: atom_id res chain seq x y z
N GLY A 1 11.57 3.27 -5.07
CA GLY A 1 10.80 4.16 -5.95
C GLY A 1 11.57 4.45 -7.22
N GLN A 2 12.50 5.41 -7.20
CA GLN A 2 13.15 5.95 -8.41
C GLN A 2 13.71 4.91 -9.39
N TYR A 3 14.52 3.96 -8.91
CA TYR A 3 15.09 2.92 -9.79
C TYR A 3 14.02 2.01 -10.39
N ILE A 4 12.97 1.70 -9.64
CA ILE A 4 11.86 0.88 -10.15
C ILE A 4 11.12 1.65 -11.25
N GLN A 5 10.86 2.94 -11.02
CA GLN A 5 10.13 3.79 -11.97
C GLN A 5 10.93 4.16 -13.23
N GLN A 6 12.26 4.31 -13.17
CA GLN A 6 13.06 4.86 -14.29
C GLN A 6 14.36 4.09 -14.60
N GLY A 7 14.67 3.03 -13.86
CA GLY A 7 15.82 2.18 -14.11
C GLY A 7 15.60 1.16 -15.24
N LEU A 8 16.40 0.11 -15.24
CA LEU A 8 16.33 -0.93 -16.27
C LEU A 8 15.01 -1.71 -16.19
N ARG A 9 14.42 -2.03 -17.36
CA ARG A 9 13.15 -2.77 -17.49
C ARG A 9 13.37 -4.29 -17.49
N ASN A 10 14.11 -4.77 -16.50
CA ASN A 10 14.43 -6.17 -16.29
C ASN A 10 13.97 -6.66 -14.91
N ILE A 11 12.97 -5.99 -14.34
CA ILE A 11 12.40 -6.28 -13.03
C ILE A 11 10.88 -6.41 -13.13
N PHE A 12 10.31 -7.13 -12.18
CA PHE A 12 8.88 -7.17 -11.90
C PHE A 12 8.67 -7.13 -10.39
N GLU A 13 7.47 -6.79 -9.95
CA GLU A 13 7.12 -6.73 -8.53
C GLU A 13 6.03 -7.77 -8.22
N THR A 14 6.17 -8.45 -7.09
CA THR A 14 5.09 -9.22 -6.47
C THR A 14 4.79 -8.59 -5.12
N VAL A 15 3.59 -8.04 -4.96
CA VAL A 15 3.16 -7.36 -3.75
C VAL A 15 2.21 -8.26 -2.97
N ILE A 16 2.52 -8.49 -1.69
CA ILE A 16 1.59 -9.11 -0.75
C ILE A 16 0.75 -8.00 -0.12
N ASN A 17 -0.53 -7.96 -0.46
CA ASN A 17 -1.48 -6.96 0.03
C ASN A 17 -2.35 -7.56 1.14
N ILE A 18 -2.27 -6.99 2.34
CA ILE A 18 -3.14 -7.37 3.47
C ILE A 18 -4.44 -6.58 3.37
N SER A 19 -5.57 -7.27 3.28
CA SER A 19 -6.87 -6.64 3.06
C SER A 19 -7.42 -5.96 4.31
N LYS A 20 -7.18 -6.53 5.49
CA LYS A 20 -7.60 -5.99 6.78
C LYS A 20 -6.42 -5.92 7.75
N PRO A 21 -6.06 -4.73 8.26
CA PRO A 21 -4.99 -4.61 9.24
C PRO A 21 -5.44 -5.15 10.62
N LYS A 22 -4.47 -5.53 11.45
CA LYS A 22 -4.75 -5.95 12.85
C LYS A 22 -5.19 -4.78 13.72
N VAL A 23 -4.64 -3.59 13.47
CA VAL A 23 -4.99 -2.32 14.12
C VAL A 23 -5.10 -1.28 13.03
N ASP A 24 -6.19 -0.52 13.05
CA ASP A 24 -6.38 0.62 12.17
C ASP A 24 -6.61 1.86 13.03
N ILE A 25 -5.94 2.96 12.66
CA ILE A 25 -6.00 4.23 13.40
C ILE A 25 -6.55 5.30 12.48
N ASN A 26 -7.45 6.13 13.01
CA ASN A 26 -7.99 7.26 12.29
C ASN A 26 -7.05 8.45 12.38
N ILE A 27 -6.90 9.15 11.27
CA ILE A 27 -6.17 10.41 11.20
C ILE A 27 -7.07 11.48 11.79
N ASN A 28 -6.62 12.07 12.89
CA ASN A 28 -7.32 13.16 13.54
C ASN A 28 -7.11 14.46 12.78
N LYS A 29 -8.08 15.38 12.91
CA LYS A 29 -7.91 16.75 12.45
C LYS A 29 -6.97 17.48 13.42
N GLU A 30 -6.05 18.26 12.88
CA GLU A 30 -5.25 19.23 13.64
C GLU A 30 -5.77 20.65 13.36
N ASP A 31 -6.00 21.44 14.41
CA ASP A 31 -6.57 22.79 14.24
C ASP A 31 -5.63 23.75 13.50
N GLU A 32 -4.32 23.67 13.77
CA GLU A 32 -3.31 24.52 13.12
C GLU A 32 -2.95 24.04 11.70
N ASN A 33 -3.20 22.76 11.39
CA ASN A 33 -2.94 22.14 10.08
C ASN A 33 -1.57 22.48 9.49
N THR A 34 -0.54 22.45 10.33
CA THR A 34 0.80 22.99 9.96
C THR A 34 1.46 22.16 8.86
N ASP A 35 1.06 20.90 8.71
CA ASP A 35 1.52 19.94 7.70
C ASP A 35 0.65 19.93 6.42
N GLY A 36 -0.51 20.60 6.44
CA GLY A 36 -1.47 20.59 5.34
C GLY A 36 -2.20 19.26 5.13
N LEU A 37 -2.15 18.31 6.07
CA LEU A 37 -2.68 16.95 5.92
C LEU A 37 -4.14 16.78 6.36
N ASN A 38 -4.82 17.84 6.79
CA ASN A 38 -6.24 17.76 7.20
C ASN A 38 -7.20 17.23 6.11
N TYR A 39 -6.81 17.20 4.83
CA TYR A 39 -7.61 16.51 3.80
C TYR A 39 -7.70 14.99 4.00
N LEU A 40 -6.82 14.42 4.83
CA LEU A 40 -6.84 13.02 5.27
C LEU A 40 -7.62 12.83 6.58
N ALA A 41 -8.03 13.90 7.27
CA ALA A 41 -8.73 13.80 8.54
C ALA A 41 -10.02 12.96 8.40
N GLY A 42 -10.27 12.07 9.37
CA GLY A 42 -11.39 11.13 9.35
C GLY A 42 -11.19 9.92 8.42
N ARG A 43 -10.09 9.84 7.67
CA ARG A 43 -9.66 8.62 7.00
C ARG A 43 -8.83 7.77 7.95
N SER A 44 -8.80 6.47 7.71
CA SER A 44 -7.93 5.57 8.44
C SER A 44 -6.54 5.47 7.80
N MET A 45 -5.54 5.08 8.57
CA MET A 45 -4.18 4.86 8.05
C MET A 45 -4.15 3.73 7.03
N ASP A 46 -4.99 2.69 7.19
CA ASP A 46 -5.15 1.66 6.17
C ASP A 46 -5.70 2.21 4.85
N PHE A 47 -6.66 3.14 4.91
CA PHE A 47 -7.15 3.81 3.71
C PHE A 47 -6.03 4.56 2.98
N VAL A 48 -5.21 5.34 3.70
CA VAL A 48 -4.08 6.08 3.11
C VAL A 48 -3.05 5.11 2.53
N ASN A 49 -2.72 4.05 3.25
CA ASN A 49 -1.79 3.02 2.80
C ASN A 49 -2.28 2.32 1.51
N LYS A 50 -3.57 1.99 1.42
CA LYS A 50 -4.18 1.40 0.21
C LYS A 50 -4.16 2.35 -0.98
N ARG A 51 -4.32 3.65 -0.76
CA ARG A 51 -4.17 4.67 -1.82
C ARG A 51 -2.72 4.79 -2.29
N ALA A 52 -1.76 4.78 -1.37
CA ALA A 52 -0.34 4.78 -1.71
C ALA A 52 0.06 3.52 -2.49
N PHE A 53 -0.40 2.33 -2.06
CA PHE A 53 -0.22 1.07 -2.77
C PHE A 53 -0.76 1.15 -4.20
N MET A 54 -2.03 1.54 -4.38
CA MET A 54 -2.63 1.63 -5.71
C MET A 54 -1.92 2.64 -6.62
N GLY A 55 -1.56 3.81 -6.08
CA GLY A 55 -0.81 4.82 -6.82
C GLY A 55 0.57 4.32 -7.24
N THR A 56 1.25 3.54 -6.39
CA THR A 56 2.55 2.96 -6.69
C THR A 56 2.46 1.88 -7.78
N VAL A 57 1.49 0.96 -7.66
CA VAL A 57 1.24 -0.08 -8.67
C VAL A 57 0.97 0.55 -10.03
N LEU A 58 0.10 1.56 -10.11
CA LEU A 58 -0.20 2.25 -11.35
C LEU A 58 1.05 2.92 -11.94
N ALA A 59 1.80 3.70 -11.14
CA ALA A 59 3.01 4.37 -11.60
C ALA A 59 4.09 3.38 -12.09
N HIS A 60 4.21 2.21 -11.47
CA HIS A 60 5.20 1.20 -11.85
C HIS A 60 4.76 0.42 -13.10
N VAL A 61 3.48 0.07 -13.22
CA VAL A 61 2.92 -0.54 -14.44
C VAL A 61 3.06 0.40 -15.63
N ASP A 62 2.74 1.69 -15.47
CA ASP A 62 2.94 2.72 -16.50
C ASP A 62 4.44 2.88 -16.86
N GLY A 63 5.32 2.69 -15.87
CA GLY A 63 6.76 2.64 -16.05
C GLY A 63 7.29 1.40 -16.76
N GLY A 64 6.44 0.40 -17.06
CA GLY A 64 6.82 -0.85 -17.72
C GLY A 64 7.33 -1.93 -16.77
N VAL A 65 6.99 -1.86 -15.47
CA VAL A 65 7.30 -2.88 -14.47
C VAL A 65 6.04 -3.73 -14.20
N PRO A 66 6.00 -5.01 -14.63
CA PRO A 66 4.89 -5.89 -14.34
C PRO A 66 4.67 -6.05 -12.83
N ASN A 67 3.42 -6.06 -12.40
CA ASN A 67 3.03 -6.20 -10.99
C ASN A 67 2.09 -7.39 -10.79
N LEU A 68 2.45 -8.30 -9.89
CA LEU A 68 1.58 -9.36 -9.38
C LEU A 68 1.12 -8.99 -7.98
N ILE A 69 -0.15 -9.23 -7.67
CA ILE A 69 -0.70 -8.91 -6.34
C ILE A 69 -1.25 -10.19 -5.72
N ILE A 70 -0.73 -10.53 -4.54
CA ILE A 70 -1.24 -11.61 -3.70
C ILE A 70 -2.05 -10.96 -2.57
N ASN A 71 -3.38 -11.12 -2.61
CA ASN A 71 -4.25 -10.58 -1.57
C ASN A 71 -4.42 -11.58 -0.44
N VAL A 72 -4.00 -11.19 0.76
CA VAL A 72 -4.18 -11.95 2.00
C VAL A 72 -5.25 -11.26 2.84
N PRO A 73 -6.30 -11.96 3.32
CA PRO A 73 -7.41 -11.30 4.01
C PRO A 73 -7.01 -10.54 5.28
N GLU A 74 -6.17 -11.13 6.13
CA GLU A 74 -5.67 -10.54 7.36
C GLU A 74 -4.39 -11.25 7.80
N ILE A 75 -3.67 -10.66 8.75
CA ILE A 75 -2.53 -11.33 9.38
C ILE A 75 -3.05 -12.23 10.50
N SER A 76 -3.00 -13.55 10.25
CA SER A 76 -3.28 -14.60 11.23
C SER A 76 -2.42 -15.83 10.96
N ASP A 77 -2.26 -16.69 11.95
CA ASP A 77 -1.48 -17.93 11.81
C ASP A 77 -2.01 -18.81 10.67
N TYR A 78 -3.34 -18.82 10.47
CA TYR A 78 -4.00 -19.51 9.37
C TYR A 78 -3.56 -18.99 8.00
N TYR A 79 -3.65 -17.67 7.79
CA TYR A 79 -3.27 -17.07 6.51
C TYR A 79 -1.76 -17.02 6.29
N PHE A 80 -0.97 -16.96 7.36
CA PHE A 80 0.47 -17.15 7.30
C PHE A 80 0.81 -18.53 6.72
N GLY A 81 0.20 -19.61 7.26
CA GLY A 81 0.38 -20.96 6.73
C GLY A 81 0.02 -21.07 5.24
N LYS A 82 -1.08 -20.45 4.82
CA LYS A 82 -1.51 -20.39 3.40
C LYS A 82 -0.59 -19.58 2.48
N THR A 83 0.17 -18.62 3.03
CA THR A 83 1.12 -17.84 2.24
C THR A 83 2.44 -18.61 2.09
N VAL A 84 2.78 -19.46 3.06
CA VAL A 84 3.93 -20.37 2.99
C VAL A 84 3.70 -21.53 2.01
N TYR A 85 2.46 -22.05 1.91
CA TYR A 85 2.10 -23.21 1.09
C TYR A 85 0.68 -23.10 0.49
#